data_AF-A0A7V9JD47-F1
#
_entry.id   AF-A0A7V9JD47-F1
#
_cell.length_a   1.000
_cell.length_b   1.000
_cell.length_c   1.000
_cell.angle_alpha   90.00
_cell.angle_beta   90.00
_cell.angle_gamma   90.00
#
_symmetry.space_group_name_H-M   'P 1'
#
loop_
_entity.id
_entity.type
_entity.pdbx_description
1 polymer ?
#
loop_
_entity_poly.entity_id
_entity_poly.type
_entity_poly.pdbx_seq_one_letter_code
_entity_poly.pdbx_strand_id
1 'polypeptide(L)'
;MTARDVAHQRRETTSGIEIEPVYRAREREPQPEPGEYPYTRGVYSGMYRDRLWTMRQYAGFSSAEETNQRFKILLQRGQTG
;
A
#
# COMPACT_ATOMS: atom_id res chain seq x y z
N MET A 1 8.55 18.60 -42.79
CA MET A 1 8.79 17.68 -41.65
C MET A 1 7.62 17.79 -40.70
N THR A 2 6.58 16.99 -40.90
CA THR A 2 5.36 16.99 -40.08
C THR A 2 5.64 16.20 -38.80
N ALA A 3 5.43 16.87 -37.66
CA ALA A 3 5.52 16.25 -36.35
C ALA A 3 4.52 15.08 -36.30
N ARG A 4 5.01 13.89 -35.93
CA ARG A 4 4.18 12.70 -35.79
C ARG A 4 3.13 12.99 -34.73
N ASP A 5 1.86 12.91 -35.11
CA ASP A 5 0.73 12.77 -34.20
C ASP A 5 0.95 11.51 -33.37
N VAL A 6 1.45 11.68 -32.15
CA VAL A 6 1.50 10.59 -31.19
C VAL A 6 0.11 10.51 -30.58
N ALA A 7 -0.76 9.70 -31.21
CA ALA A 7 -2.06 9.38 -30.65
C ALA A 7 -1.88 8.89 -29.21
N HIS A 8 -2.26 9.72 -28.24
CA HIS A 8 -2.22 9.36 -26.84
C HIS A 8 -3.27 8.28 -26.60
N GLN A 9 -2.84 7.03 -26.57
CA GLN A 9 -3.70 5.91 -26.24
C GLN A 9 -4.20 6.07 -24.81
N ARG A 10 -5.52 6.21 -24.64
CA ARG A 10 -6.18 6.34 -23.34
C ARG A 10 -5.79 5.16 -22.44
N ARG A 11 -5.26 5.46 -21.26
CA ARG A 11 -4.89 4.46 -20.24
C ARG A 11 -5.91 4.50 -19.12
N GLU A 12 -6.34 3.34 -18.67
CA GLU A 12 -7.40 3.18 -17.68
C GLU A 12 -6.95 2.14 -16.65
N THR A 13 -7.23 2.38 -15.36
CA THR A 13 -7.00 1.37 -14.32
C THR A 13 -8.04 0.25 -14.44
N THR A 14 -7.82 -0.88 -13.76
CA THR A 14 -8.82 -1.95 -13.67
C THR A 14 -10.13 -1.52 -13.00
N SER A 15 -10.11 -0.39 -12.28
CA SER A 15 -11.29 0.21 -11.65
C SER A 15 -11.98 1.26 -12.52
N GLY A 16 -11.56 1.44 -13.77
CA GLY A 16 -12.18 2.37 -14.72
C GLY A 16 -11.73 3.83 -14.61
N ILE A 17 -10.62 4.09 -13.91
CA ILE A 17 -10.10 5.45 -13.72
C ILE A 17 -9.14 5.78 -14.85
N GLU A 18 -9.44 6.84 -15.60
CA GLU A 18 -8.57 7.32 -16.67
C GLU A 18 -7.28 7.95 -16.11
N ILE A 19 -6.15 7.62 -16.74
CA ILE A 19 -4.81 8.06 -16.34
C ILE A 19 -4.27 9.02 -17.39
N GLU A 20 -4.05 10.26 -16.99
CA GLU A 20 -3.41 11.28 -17.83
C GLU A 20 -1.93 10.94 -18.08
N PRO A 21 -1.37 11.23 -19.26
CA PRO A 21 0.04 10.96 -19.55
C PRO A 21 1.03 11.67 -18.62
N VAL A 22 0.67 12.87 -18.13
CA VAL A 22 1.52 13.69 -17.27
C VAL A 22 0.65 14.47 -16.27
N TYR A 23 0.86 14.24 -14.98
CA TYR A 23 0.24 15.03 -13.91
C TYR A 23 1.12 16.24 -13.56
N ARG A 24 0.58 17.46 -13.74
CA ARG A 24 1.24 18.70 -13.33
C ARG A 24 0.77 19.15 -11.96
N ALA A 25 1.54 20.04 -11.33
CA ALA A 25 1.14 20.69 -10.08
C ALA A 25 -0.24 21.35 -10.27
N ARG A 26 -1.11 21.11 -9.31
CA ARG A 26 -2.46 21.68 -9.23
C ARG A 26 -2.71 22.09 -7.79
N GLU A 27 -3.57 23.09 -7.61
CA GLU A 27 -4.05 23.45 -6.29
C GLU A 27 -4.74 22.23 -5.65
N ARG A 28 -4.54 22.09 -4.35
CA ARG A 28 -5.04 20.95 -3.58
C ARG A 28 -5.57 21.46 -2.26
N GLU A 29 -6.75 21.00 -1.88
CA GLU A 29 -7.32 21.25 -0.56
C GLU A 29 -6.33 20.81 0.54
N PRO A 30 -6.17 21.60 1.61
CA PRO A 30 -5.33 21.23 2.73
C PRO A 30 -5.87 19.92 3.35
N GLN A 31 -4.97 18.99 3.61
CA GLN A 31 -5.32 17.72 4.25
C GLN A 31 -4.95 17.78 5.74
N PRO A 32 -5.79 17.22 6.64
CA PRO A 32 -5.48 17.09 8.07
C PRO A 32 -4.17 16.33 8.32
N GLU A 33 -3.59 16.49 9.50
CA GLU A 33 -2.36 15.77 9.86
C GLU A 33 -2.63 14.27 10.12
N PRO A 34 -1.60 13.40 10.05
CA PRO A 34 -1.76 11.99 10.43
C PRO A 34 -2.31 11.86 11.86
N GLY A 35 -3.25 10.93 12.07
CA GLY A 35 -3.93 10.78 13.36
C GLY A 35 -5.15 11.68 13.56
N GLU A 36 -5.51 12.50 12.58
CA GLU A 36 -6.73 13.33 12.61
C GLU A 36 -7.76 12.86 11.58
N TYR A 37 -9.05 12.99 11.90
CA TYR A 37 -10.14 12.69 10.97
C TYR A 37 -10.02 13.53 9.68
N PRO A 38 -10.20 12.98 8.47
CA PRO A 38 -10.71 11.63 8.14
C PRO A 38 -9.61 10.57 7.96
N TYR A 39 -8.44 10.78 8.55
CA TYR A 39 -7.31 9.84 8.60
C TYR A 39 -6.71 9.50 7.24
N THR A 40 -6.89 10.38 6.23
CA THR A 40 -6.37 10.19 4.87
C THR A 40 -4.86 9.97 4.85
N ARG A 41 -4.12 10.57 5.78
CA ARG A 41 -2.66 10.46 5.89
C ARG A 41 -2.18 9.40 6.89
N GLY A 42 -3.10 8.64 7.49
CA GLY A 42 -2.80 7.62 8.49
C GLY A 42 -3.61 7.81 9.77
N VAL A 43 -3.88 6.70 10.47
CA VAL A 43 -4.68 6.68 11.72
C VAL A 43 -3.87 7.02 12.97
N TYR A 44 -2.54 6.97 12.90
CA TYR A 44 -1.64 7.32 13.99
C TYR A 44 -0.79 8.53 13.60
N SER A 45 -0.41 9.38 14.55
CA SER A 45 0.38 10.58 14.27
C SER A 45 1.81 10.29 13.85
N GLY A 46 2.50 9.35 14.51
CA GLY A 46 3.87 8.96 14.15
C GLY A 46 3.99 7.77 13.20
N MET A 47 2.90 7.07 12.89
CA MET A 47 2.85 5.93 11.95
C MET A 47 4.08 4.99 12.10
N TYR A 48 4.75 4.68 10.99
CA TYR A 48 5.89 3.77 10.92
C TYR A 48 7.20 4.38 11.46
N ARG A 49 7.21 5.65 11.87
CA ARG A 49 8.32 6.23 12.63
C ARG A 49 8.28 5.77 14.09
N ASP A 50 7.08 5.55 14.63
CA ASP A 50 6.86 5.07 16.00
C ASP A 50 6.82 3.54 16.06
N ARG A 51 6.02 2.93 15.18
CA ARG A 51 5.82 1.48 15.15
C ARG A 51 5.65 0.97 13.71
N LEU A 52 6.51 0.05 13.30
CA LEU A 52 6.38 -0.64 12.01
C LEU A 52 5.07 -1.43 11.91
N TRP A 53 4.60 -1.65 10.68
CA TRP A 53 3.48 -2.55 10.45
C TRP A 53 3.81 -3.96 10.94
N THR A 54 2.79 -4.70 11.38
CA THR A 54 2.98 -6.12 11.73
C THR A 54 3.30 -6.90 10.46
N MET A 55 4.49 -7.51 10.40
CA MET A 55 4.81 -8.47 9.35
C MET A 55 4.05 -9.76 9.62
N ARG A 56 2.92 -9.95 8.91
CA ARG A 56 2.00 -11.08 9.12
C ARG A 56 2.03 -12.05 7.94
N GLN A 57 2.81 -13.12 8.09
CA GLN A 57 2.87 -14.19 7.09
C GLN A 57 1.72 -15.15 7.30
N TYR A 58 0.93 -15.39 6.25
CA TYR A 58 -0.02 -16.49 6.23
C TYR A 58 0.75 -17.82 6.28
N ALA A 59 0.45 -18.65 7.28
CA ALA A 59 0.98 -20.00 7.40
C ALA A 59 -0.12 -20.95 7.91
N GLY A 60 -0.15 -22.15 7.34
CA GLY A 60 -1.10 -23.21 7.65
C GLY A 60 -0.75 -24.44 6.82
N PHE A 61 -0.67 -25.59 7.47
CA PHE A 61 -0.42 -26.90 6.87
C PHE A 61 -1.46 -27.90 7.36
N SER A 62 -1.59 -29.01 6.63
CA SER A 62 -2.61 -30.05 6.77
C SER A 62 -3.08 -30.28 8.21
N SER A 63 -2.15 -30.49 9.16
CA SER A 63 -2.45 -30.63 10.58
C SER A 63 -2.16 -29.37 11.41
N ALA A 64 -2.86 -29.26 12.54
CA ALA A 64 -2.62 -28.22 13.54
C ALA A 64 -1.19 -28.27 14.12
N GLU A 65 -0.60 -29.46 14.24
CA GLU A 65 0.74 -29.64 14.77
C GLU A 65 1.81 -29.08 13.83
N GLU A 66 1.74 -29.42 12.53
CA GLU A 66 2.65 -28.89 11.51
C GLU A 66 2.53 -27.37 11.37
N THR A 67 1.30 -26.85 11.49
CA THR A 67 1.03 -25.41 11.51
C THR A 67 1.70 -24.73 12.73
N ASN A 68 1.62 -25.33 13.92
CA ASN A 68 2.28 -24.80 15.12
C ASN A 68 3.81 -24.78 14.99
N GLN A 69 4.39 -25.85 14.45
CA GLN A 69 5.83 -25.93 14.18
C GLN A 69 6.26 -24.82 13.22
N ARG A 70 5.48 -24.58 12.16
CA ARG A 70 5.75 -23.48 11.21
C ARG A 70 5.68 -22.11 11.87
N PHE A 71 4.68 -21.84 12.70
CA PHE A 71 4.58 -20.55 13.40
C PHE A 71 5.80 -20.29 14.29
N LYS A 72 6.28 -21.29 15.03
CA LYS A 72 7.48 -21.16 15.86
C LYS A 72 8.72 -20.78 15.05
N ILE A 73 8.92 -21.42 13.90
CA ILE A 73 10.04 -21.11 12.99
C ILE A 73 9.94 -19.67 12.49
N LEU A 74 8.75 -19.20 12.12
CA LEU A 74 8.58 -17.85 11.59
C LEU A 74 8.78 -16.77 12.66
N LEU A 75 8.29 -16.99 13.89
CA LEU A 75 8.54 -16.11 15.03
C LEU A 75 10.05 -15.99 15.33
N GLN A 76 10.77 -17.11 15.31
CA GLN A 76 12.24 -17.10 15.48
C GLN A 76 12.96 -16.33 14.37
N ARG A 77 12.38 -16.25 13.17
CA ARG A 77 12.93 -15.52 12.01
C ARG A 77 12.44 -14.08 11.91
N GLY A 78 11.84 -13.54 12.96
CA GLY A 78 11.46 -12.12 13.03
C GLY A 78 10.04 -11.81 12.57
N GLN A 79 9.16 -12.81 12.41
CA GLN A 79 7.72 -12.54 12.31
C GLN A 79 7.23 -11.93 13.63
N THR A 80 6.44 -10.85 13.53
CA THR A 80 5.94 -10.12 14.70
C THR A 80 4.45 -10.37 14.99
N GLY A 81 3.77 -11.20 14.19
CA GLY A 81 2.38 -11.61 14.40
C GLY A 81 1.81 -12.48 13.29
#